data_AF-A0A956K2Z5-F1
#
_entry.id   AF-A0A956K2Z5-F1
#
_cell.length_a   1.000
_cell.length_b   1.000
_cell.length_c   1.000
_cell.angle_alpha   90.00
_cell.angle_beta   90.00
_cell.angle_gamma   90.00
#
_symmetry.space_group_name_H-M   'P 1'
#
loop_
_entity.id
_entity.type
_entity.pdbx_description
1 polymer ?
#
loop_
_entity_poly.entity_id
_entity_poly.type
_entity_poly.pdbx_seq_one_letter_code
_entity_poly.pdbx_strand_id
1 'polypeptide(L)'
;SCSSPSPPVRVAVESAAAADNPRMPIRFQHGGAYDSDVDRLRNQTRANGTNVNIAAVVLTHPNTASQVTFHVNLAFEANSNLQPVDASLYTVAVGNTNGTWRFNIANFPWGGLAGSPMFPGAPDGSYASLGYNNNNHAITSGDLQQALDNVANYAGAGPVPGGVETGIARLIIAVNEAVRSNTIKGGIGGVLGNNGGYVPDWNRIHNWGGHVLG
;
A
#
# COMPACT_ATOMS: atom_id res chain seq x y z
N SER A 1 -55.98 -17.78 41.17
CA SER A 1 -54.67 -18.30 40.75
C SER A 1 -54.55 -18.18 39.23
N CYS A 2 -53.95 -17.11 38.74
CA CYS A 2 -53.59 -16.96 37.33
C CYS A 2 -52.18 -16.38 37.28
N SER A 3 -51.22 -17.26 36.98
CA SER A 3 -49.80 -16.94 36.86
C SER A 3 -49.55 -16.27 35.51
N SER A 4 -49.00 -15.06 35.51
CA SER A 4 -48.50 -14.41 34.29
C SER A 4 -47.13 -14.98 33.91
N PRO A 5 -46.84 -15.26 32.63
CA PRO A 5 -45.50 -15.65 32.20
C PRO A 5 -44.62 -14.41 31.98
N SER A 6 -43.41 -14.45 32.55
CA SER A 6 -42.34 -13.47 32.31
C SER A 6 -41.94 -13.40 30.84
N PRO A 7 -41.58 -12.23 30.30
CA PRO A 7 -41.09 -12.11 28.93
C PRO A 7 -39.68 -12.70 28.78
N PRO A 8 -39.30 -13.20 27.59
CA PRO A 8 -38.00 -13.79 27.36
C PRO A 8 -36.89 -12.73 27.40
N VAL A 9 -35.81 -13.08 28.08
CA VAL A 9 -34.54 -12.35 28.11
C VAL A 9 -34.03 -12.19 26.68
N ARG A 10 -33.99 -10.96 26.18
CA ARG A 10 -33.25 -10.65 24.95
C ARG A 10 -31.77 -10.88 25.23
N VAL A 11 -31.22 -11.96 24.68
CA VAL A 11 -29.78 -12.11 24.52
C VAL A 11 -29.32 -10.92 23.69
N ALA A 12 -28.58 -10.01 24.33
CA ALA A 12 -27.82 -8.99 23.62
C ALA A 12 -26.83 -9.73 22.74
N VAL A 13 -27.12 -9.81 21.44
CA VAL A 13 -26.10 -10.11 20.45
C VAL A 13 -25.18 -8.89 20.49
N GLU A 14 -24.08 -9.00 21.23
CA GLU A 14 -22.94 -8.11 21.10
C GLU A 14 -22.65 -7.97 19.62
N SER A 15 -22.87 -6.77 19.07
CA SER A 15 -22.50 -6.48 17.71
C SER A 15 -20.98 -6.63 17.65
N ALA A 16 -20.51 -7.72 17.06
CA ALA A 16 -19.16 -7.84 16.55
C ALA A 16 -19.00 -6.91 15.33
N ALA A 17 -19.16 -5.60 15.57
CA ALA A 17 -18.52 -4.59 14.78
C ALA A 17 -17.10 -4.48 15.32
N ALA A 18 -16.26 -5.47 15.00
CA ALA A 18 -14.88 -5.13 14.75
C ALA A 18 -14.95 -4.07 13.65
N ALA A 19 -14.63 -2.82 13.99
CA ALA A 19 -14.59 -1.73 13.04
C ALA A 19 -13.62 -2.15 11.93
N ASP A 20 -14.18 -2.65 10.83
CA ASP A 20 -13.48 -2.97 9.61
C ASP A 20 -12.90 -1.64 9.15
N ASN A 21 -11.62 -1.42 9.44
CA ASN A 21 -10.93 -0.19 9.06
C ASN A 21 -11.09 -0.10 7.53
N PRO A 22 -11.83 0.88 6.99
CA PRO A 22 -12.29 0.83 5.61
C PRO A 22 -11.08 0.71 4.69
N ARG A 23 -10.96 -0.44 4.02
CA ARG A 23 -9.85 -0.70 3.09
C ARG A 23 -9.79 0.41 2.06
N MET A 24 -8.63 1.05 1.92
CA MET A 24 -8.47 2.18 1.00
C MET A 24 -8.19 1.67 -0.41
N PRO A 25 -9.03 1.95 -1.41
CA PRO A 25 -8.71 1.56 -2.78
C PRO A 25 -7.64 2.47 -3.36
N ILE A 26 -6.76 1.90 -4.19
CA ILE A 26 -6.04 2.59 -5.26
C ILE A 26 -6.38 1.85 -6.55
N ARG A 27 -7.22 2.47 -7.38
CA ARG A 27 -7.63 1.93 -8.68
C ARG A 27 -6.72 2.49 -9.76
N PHE A 28 -5.94 1.65 -10.42
CA PHE A 28 -5.16 2.00 -11.61
C PHE A 28 -6.08 2.11 -12.84
N GLN A 29 -7.02 3.04 -12.76
CA GLN A 29 -8.05 3.28 -13.76
C GLN A 29 -8.01 4.74 -14.22
N HIS A 30 -8.18 4.93 -15.53
CA HIS A 30 -8.42 6.24 -16.12
C HIS A 30 -9.68 6.94 -15.56
N GLY A 31 -9.81 8.25 -15.78
CA GLY A 31 -11.01 9.00 -15.43
C GLY A 31 -11.01 9.56 -14.00
N GLY A 32 -9.82 9.79 -13.44
CA GLY A 32 -9.64 10.46 -12.14
C GLY A 32 -9.85 9.56 -10.90
N ALA A 33 -10.22 8.29 -11.09
CA ALA A 33 -10.34 7.33 -9.99
C ALA A 33 -9.00 7.17 -9.23
N TYR A 34 -7.91 6.93 -9.97
CA TYR A 34 -6.56 6.89 -9.42
C TYR A 34 -6.20 8.16 -8.65
N ASP A 35 -6.44 9.33 -9.25
CA ASP A 35 -6.07 10.61 -8.63
C ASP A 35 -6.83 10.88 -7.34
N SER A 36 -8.13 10.60 -7.34
CA SER A 36 -8.99 10.72 -6.16
C SER A 36 -8.56 9.75 -5.05
N ASP A 37 -8.15 8.53 -5.41
CA ASP A 37 -7.73 7.51 -4.46
C ASP A 37 -6.39 7.91 -3.79
N VAL A 38 -5.43 8.41 -4.57
CA VAL A 38 -4.14 8.94 -4.05
C VAL A 38 -4.36 10.16 -3.16
N ASP A 39 -5.25 11.10 -3.54
CA ASP A 39 -5.55 12.27 -2.71
C ASP A 39 -6.25 11.90 -1.40
N ARG A 40 -7.11 10.88 -1.44
CA ARG A 40 -7.73 10.34 -0.23
C ARG A 40 -6.68 9.76 0.72
N LEU A 41 -5.74 8.95 0.20
CA LEU A 41 -4.65 8.39 0.99
C LEU A 41 -3.78 9.49 1.60
N ARG A 42 -3.42 10.53 0.84
CA ARG A 42 -2.71 11.72 1.35
C ARG A 42 -3.47 12.41 2.49
N ASN A 43 -4.77 12.62 2.32
CA ASN A 43 -5.59 13.29 3.33
C ASN A 43 -5.68 12.45 4.62
N GLN A 44 -5.76 11.12 4.50
CA GLN A 44 -5.69 10.24 5.66
C GLN A 44 -4.33 10.28 6.34
N THR A 45 -3.23 10.29 5.59
CA THR A 45 -1.88 10.47 6.16
C THR A 45 -1.77 11.78 6.94
N ARG A 46 -2.25 12.90 6.38
CA ARG A 46 -2.25 14.19 7.09
C ARG A 46 -3.08 14.14 8.37
N ALA A 47 -4.26 13.52 8.32
CA ALA A 47 -5.13 13.38 9.47
C ALA A 47 -4.55 12.45 10.55
N ASN A 48 -3.76 11.45 10.15
CA ASN A 48 -3.13 10.49 11.05
C ASN A 48 -1.99 11.11 11.89
N GLY A 49 -1.24 12.04 11.29
CA GLY A 49 -0.08 12.66 11.95
C GLY A 49 1.03 11.64 12.21
N THR A 50 1.73 11.79 13.33
CA THR A 50 2.98 11.05 13.62
C THR A 50 2.78 9.64 14.19
N ASN A 51 1.54 9.22 14.45
CA ASN A 51 1.26 7.92 15.05
C ASN A 51 1.46 6.79 14.03
N VAL A 52 2.17 5.72 14.42
CA VAL A 52 2.24 4.52 13.56
C VAL A 52 0.86 3.92 13.38
N ASN A 53 0.44 3.84 12.12
CA ASN A 53 -0.85 3.31 11.72
C ASN A 53 -0.68 2.55 10.41
N ILE A 54 -0.82 1.23 10.47
CA ILE A 54 -0.69 0.36 9.30
C ILE A 54 -2.07 0.23 8.63
N ALA A 55 -2.26 0.95 7.53
CA ALA A 55 -3.49 0.90 6.78
C ALA A 55 -3.42 -0.11 5.63
N ALA A 56 -4.52 -0.83 5.40
CA ALA A 56 -4.67 -1.72 4.25
C ALA A 56 -5.13 -0.92 3.01
N VAL A 57 -4.26 -0.86 2.01
CA VAL A 57 -4.45 -0.20 0.71
C VAL A 57 -4.61 -1.26 -0.37
N VAL A 58 -5.80 -1.33 -0.96
CA VAL A 58 -6.19 -2.35 -1.92
C VAL A 58 -5.95 -1.84 -3.34
N LEU A 59 -5.11 -2.54 -4.09
CA LEU A 59 -4.69 -2.18 -5.44
C LEU A 59 -5.45 -2.99 -6.48
N THR A 60 -6.00 -2.32 -7.49
CA THR A 60 -6.74 -2.97 -8.59
C THR A 60 -6.46 -2.31 -9.93
N HIS A 61 -6.70 -3.04 -11.02
CA HIS A 61 -6.57 -2.55 -12.39
C HIS A 61 -7.72 -3.12 -13.25
N PRO A 62 -8.36 -2.34 -14.14
CA PRO A 62 -9.57 -2.76 -14.85
C PRO A 62 -9.39 -3.98 -15.76
N ASN A 63 -8.16 -4.23 -16.23
CA ASN A 63 -7.86 -5.31 -17.16
C ASN A 63 -7.40 -6.61 -16.49
N THR A 64 -7.51 -6.71 -15.16
CA THR A 64 -7.27 -7.97 -14.44
C THR A 64 -8.21 -8.11 -13.24
N ALA A 65 -8.56 -9.35 -12.89
CA ALA A 65 -9.27 -9.65 -11.66
C ALA A 65 -8.33 -9.69 -10.42
N SER A 66 -7.01 -9.65 -10.64
CA SER A 66 -6.01 -9.69 -9.59
C SER A 66 -6.11 -8.48 -8.67
N GLN A 67 -5.96 -8.75 -7.37
CA GLN A 67 -5.96 -7.74 -6.31
C GLN A 67 -4.80 -7.99 -5.36
N VAL A 68 -4.15 -6.91 -4.95
CA VAL A 68 -3.05 -6.92 -3.99
C VAL A 68 -3.37 -5.94 -2.88
N THR A 69 -3.02 -6.27 -1.64
CA THR A 69 -3.12 -5.35 -0.50
C THR A 69 -1.73 -4.89 -0.11
N PHE A 70 -1.49 -3.59 -0.15
CA PHE A 70 -0.34 -2.96 0.50
C PHE A 70 -0.72 -2.58 1.92
N HIS A 71 0.15 -2.93 2.87
CA HIS A 71 0.04 -2.45 4.24
C HIS A 71 0.98 -1.25 4.38
N VAL A 72 0.42 -0.04 4.46
CA VAL A 72 1.19 1.21 4.42
C VAL A 72 1.18 1.86 5.79
N ASN A 73 2.35 2.26 6.30
CA ASN A 73 2.45 3.08 7.50
C ASN A 73 2.05 4.53 7.19
N LEU A 74 0.94 5.00 7.74
CA LEU A 74 0.45 6.36 7.53
C LEU A 74 1.08 7.41 8.45
N ALA A 75 2.04 7.04 9.30
CA ALA A 75 2.73 8.00 10.14
C ALA A 75 3.49 9.02 9.29
N PHE A 76 3.36 10.30 9.62
CA PHE A 76 3.95 11.41 8.88
C PHE A 76 4.14 12.64 9.78
N GLU A 77 5.32 13.26 9.68
CA GLU A 77 5.66 14.51 10.36
C GLU A 77 5.77 15.62 9.31
N ALA A 78 4.81 16.54 9.29
CA ALA A 78 4.78 17.63 8.31
C ALA A 78 5.76 18.77 8.64
N ASN A 79 6.18 18.89 9.90
CA ASN A 79 7.11 19.91 10.34
C ASN A 79 8.54 19.48 10.02
N SER A 80 9.14 20.10 9.00
CA SER A 80 10.51 19.81 8.55
C SER A 80 11.61 20.17 9.57
N ASN A 81 11.27 20.79 10.70
CA ASN A 81 12.21 21.03 11.80
C ASN A 81 12.28 19.86 12.80
N LEU A 82 11.35 18.90 12.71
CA LEU A 82 11.32 17.70 13.54
C LEU A 82 11.89 16.51 12.77
N GLN A 83 12.23 15.44 13.48
CA GLN A 83 12.72 14.23 12.83
C GLN A 83 11.58 13.56 12.02
N PRO A 84 11.85 13.05 10.81
CA PRO A 84 10.90 12.21 10.09
C PRO A 84 10.50 11.00 10.92
N VAL A 85 9.28 10.50 10.72
CA VAL A 85 8.86 9.25 11.36
C VAL A 85 9.51 8.06 10.65
N ASP A 86 10.01 7.10 11.43
CA ASP A 86 10.55 5.85 10.91
C ASP A 86 9.54 5.12 10.02
N ALA A 87 10.00 4.68 8.85
CA ALA A 87 9.18 4.02 7.83
C ALA A 87 7.92 4.84 7.44
N SER A 88 7.97 6.18 7.51
CA SER A 88 6.85 7.05 7.09
C SER A 88 6.44 6.78 5.65
N LEU A 89 5.17 6.46 5.45
CA LEU A 89 4.60 6.12 4.15
C LEU A 89 5.26 4.93 3.45
N TYR A 90 5.91 4.03 4.20
CA TYR A 90 6.46 2.80 3.61
C TYR A 90 5.36 1.76 3.49
N THR A 91 5.40 0.99 2.41
CA THR A 91 4.72 -0.30 2.37
C THR A 91 5.53 -1.25 3.22
N VAL A 92 4.98 -1.68 4.36
CA VAL A 92 5.66 -2.52 5.36
C VAL A 92 5.35 -4.00 5.17
N ALA A 93 4.26 -4.32 4.47
CA ALA A 93 3.90 -5.68 4.08
C ALA A 93 3.05 -5.68 2.80
N VAL A 94 3.03 -6.82 2.13
CA VAL A 94 2.21 -7.07 0.93
C VAL A 94 1.37 -8.32 1.16
N GLY A 95 0.08 -8.21 0.91
CA GLY A 95 -0.91 -9.27 1.04
C GLY A 95 -1.60 -9.61 -0.28
N ASN A 96 -1.94 -10.88 -0.45
CA ASN A 96 -2.77 -11.42 -1.53
C ASN A 96 -3.62 -12.58 -0.99
N THR A 97 -4.23 -13.38 -1.87
CA THR A 97 -5.06 -14.53 -1.48
C THR A 97 -4.29 -15.66 -0.81
N ASN A 98 -2.98 -15.76 -1.04
CA ASN A 98 -2.12 -16.83 -0.54
C ASN A 98 -1.47 -16.48 0.81
N GLY A 99 -1.48 -15.21 1.22
CA GLY A 99 -0.91 -14.80 2.49
C GLY A 99 -0.53 -13.32 2.55
N THR A 100 0.18 -12.95 3.60
CA THR A 100 0.75 -11.62 3.78
C THR A 100 2.20 -11.76 4.22
N TRP A 101 3.10 -11.06 3.55
CA TRP A 101 4.54 -11.09 3.82
C TRP A 101 5.04 -9.70 4.18
N ARG A 102 5.83 -9.64 5.26
CA ARG A 102 6.45 -8.41 5.76
C ARG A 102 7.82 -8.19 5.14
N PHE A 103 8.18 -6.91 4.99
CA PHE A 103 9.57 -6.52 4.79
C PHE A 103 10.35 -6.57 6.11
N ASN A 104 11.67 -6.63 6.00
CA ASN A 104 12.58 -6.59 7.13
C ASN A 104 12.83 -5.14 7.56
N ILE A 105 11.92 -4.59 8.37
CA ILE A 105 12.06 -3.25 8.94
C ILE A 105 12.39 -3.39 10.42
N ALA A 106 13.62 -2.99 10.79
CA ALA A 106 14.11 -3.09 12.16
C ALA A 106 13.26 -2.25 13.12
N ASN A 107 12.96 -2.82 14.29
CA ASN A 107 12.26 -2.15 15.40
C ASN A 107 10.88 -1.54 15.05
N PHE A 108 10.24 -1.98 13.96
CA PHE A 108 8.93 -1.46 13.57
C PHE A 108 7.80 -2.04 14.45
N PRO A 109 6.85 -1.23 14.96
CA PRO A 109 5.75 -1.72 15.78
C PRO A 109 4.69 -2.40 14.90
N TRP A 110 4.89 -3.69 14.61
CA TRP A 110 4.13 -4.48 13.64
C TRP A 110 2.62 -4.61 13.91
N GLY A 111 2.15 -4.33 15.12
CA GLY A 111 0.74 -4.44 15.49
C GLY A 111 0.14 -5.79 15.06
N GLY A 112 -1.01 -5.74 14.37
CA GLY A 112 -1.72 -6.93 13.88
C GLY A 112 -0.96 -7.76 12.83
N LEU A 113 0.17 -7.26 12.28
CA LEU A 113 1.02 -8.01 11.34
C LEU A 113 2.17 -8.76 12.01
N ALA A 114 2.30 -8.72 13.35
CA ALA A 114 3.42 -9.35 14.06
C ALA A 114 3.59 -10.85 13.77
N GLY A 115 2.52 -11.56 13.41
CA GLY A 115 2.53 -12.98 13.06
C GLY A 115 2.75 -13.31 11.57
N SER A 116 2.74 -12.31 10.68
CA SER A 116 2.93 -12.55 9.24
C SER A 116 4.38 -12.99 8.94
N PRO A 117 4.64 -13.94 8.05
CA PRO A 117 6.00 -14.29 7.66
C PRO A 117 6.72 -13.10 7.01
N MET A 118 8.05 -13.09 7.04
CA MET A 118 8.83 -12.18 6.19
C MET A 118 8.91 -12.72 4.76
N PHE A 119 9.16 -11.84 3.80
CA PHE A 119 9.59 -12.28 2.48
C PHE A 119 10.89 -13.11 2.59
N PRO A 120 11.02 -14.24 1.85
CA PRO A 120 12.28 -14.97 1.73
C PRO A 120 13.43 -14.04 1.32
N GLY A 121 14.62 -14.25 1.89
CA GLY A 121 15.76 -13.35 1.68
C GLY A 121 15.71 -12.05 2.50
N ALA A 122 14.64 -11.81 3.25
CA ALA A 122 14.48 -10.68 4.16
C ALA A 122 14.72 -9.28 3.53
N PRO A 123 14.14 -8.96 2.36
CA PRO A 123 14.24 -7.62 1.79
C PRO A 123 13.59 -6.59 2.72
N ASP A 124 14.16 -5.39 2.78
CA ASP A 124 13.68 -4.27 3.59
C ASP A 124 12.63 -3.40 2.86
N GLY A 125 12.33 -3.71 1.60
CA GLY A 125 11.37 -2.96 0.77
C GLY A 125 11.97 -1.75 0.05
N SER A 126 13.27 -1.48 0.22
CA SER A 126 13.99 -0.52 -0.60
C SER A 126 14.07 -0.98 -2.06
N TYR A 127 14.17 -0.02 -2.98
CA TYR A 127 14.38 -0.34 -4.40
C TYR A 127 15.60 -1.23 -4.63
N ALA A 128 16.64 -1.08 -3.80
CA ALA A 128 17.82 -1.92 -3.86
C ALA A 128 17.57 -3.37 -3.44
N SER A 129 16.84 -3.59 -2.35
CA SER A 129 16.51 -4.95 -1.92
C SER A 129 15.50 -5.65 -2.84
N LEU A 130 14.71 -4.88 -3.60
CA LEU A 130 13.81 -5.38 -4.64
C LEU A 130 14.47 -5.55 -6.01
N GLY A 131 15.80 -5.37 -6.11
CA GLY A 131 16.53 -5.48 -7.38
C GLY A 131 16.19 -4.39 -8.41
N TYR A 132 15.52 -3.31 -7.99
CA TYR A 132 15.03 -2.22 -8.83
C TYR A 132 15.97 -1.00 -8.78
N ASN A 133 17.28 -1.23 -8.87
CA ASN A 133 18.31 -0.19 -8.83
C ASN A 133 18.39 0.57 -10.15
N ASN A 134 18.17 1.89 -10.12
CA ASN A 134 18.39 2.81 -11.25
C ASN A 134 17.62 2.46 -12.54
N ASN A 135 16.39 1.96 -12.42
CA ASN A 135 15.57 1.64 -13.57
C ASN A 135 14.98 2.92 -14.17
N ASN A 136 15.64 3.47 -15.20
CA ASN A 136 15.06 4.46 -16.12
C ASN A 136 13.97 3.85 -17.04
N HIS A 137 13.42 2.70 -16.66
CA HIS A 137 12.39 2.04 -17.43
C HIS A 137 11.07 2.73 -17.20
N ALA A 138 10.41 3.08 -18.29
CA ALA A 138 9.07 3.63 -18.25
C ALA A 138 8.11 2.61 -17.63
N ILE A 139 7.21 3.09 -16.79
CA ILE A 139 6.05 2.36 -16.25
C ILE A 139 4.87 2.65 -17.16
N THR A 140 4.28 1.60 -17.73
CA THR A 140 3.05 1.67 -18.53
C THR A 140 1.84 1.16 -17.75
N SER A 141 0.62 1.36 -18.26
CA SER A 141 -0.58 0.73 -17.68
C SER A 141 -0.47 -0.81 -17.68
N GLY A 142 0.11 -1.39 -18.75
CA GLY A 142 0.33 -2.84 -18.86
C GLY A 142 1.33 -3.36 -17.82
N ASP A 143 2.35 -2.58 -17.48
CA ASP A 143 3.31 -2.94 -16.42
C ASP A 143 2.64 -3.00 -15.04
N LEU A 144 1.69 -2.09 -14.75
CA LEU A 144 0.94 -2.10 -13.49
C LEU A 144 -0.05 -3.26 -13.42
N GLN A 145 -0.70 -3.60 -14.54
CA GLN A 145 -1.51 -4.82 -14.64
C GLN A 145 -0.65 -6.07 -14.36
N GLN A 146 0.47 -6.21 -15.06
CA GLN A 146 1.35 -7.37 -14.90
C GLN A 146 1.96 -7.44 -13.50
N ALA A 147 2.28 -6.29 -12.89
CA ALA A 147 2.72 -6.24 -11.50
C ALA A 147 1.66 -6.79 -10.53
N LEU A 148 0.39 -6.41 -10.70
CA LEU A 148 -0.70 -6.98 -9.90
C LEU A 148 -0.83 -8.49 -10.12
N ASP A 149 -0.78 -8.96 -11.36
CA ASP A 149 -0.88 -10.38 -11.67
C ASP A 149 0.27 -11.20 -11.05
N ASN A 150 1.50 -10.71 -11.16
CA ASN A 150 2.66 -11.38 -10.57
C ASN A 150 2.54 -11.44 -9.04
N VAL A 151 2.21 -10.32 -8.41
CA VAL A 151 2.14 -10.22 -6.94
C VAL A 151 0.93 -10.94 -6.38
N ALA A 152 -0.23 -10.92 -7.05
CA ALA A 152 -1.42 -11.64 -6.61
C ALA A 152 -1.24 -13.16 -6.64
N ASN A 153 -0.47 -13.68 -7.61
CA ASN A 153 -0.19 -15.10 -7.74
C ASN A 153 1.00 -15.58 -6.87
N TYR A 154 1.70 -14.68 -6.19
CA TYR A 154 2.81 -15.07 -5.33
C TYR A 154 2.32 -15.95 -4.16
N ALA A 155 2.90 -17.15 -4.05
CA ALA A 155 2.50 -18.17 -3.07
C ALA A 155 3.55 -18.41 -1.97
N GLY A 156 4.43 -17.43 -1.71
CA GLY A 156 5.43 -17.53 -0.64
C GLY A 156 6.71 -18.29 -1.03
N ALA A 157 6.95 -18.53 -2.31
CA ALA A 157 8.14 -19.24 -2.80
C ALA A 157 9.44 -18.47 -2.48
N GLY A 158 10.48 -19.19 -2.07
CA GLY A 158 11.83 -18.68 -1.88
C GLY A 158 12.80 -19.28 -2.91
N PRO A 159 13.65 -18.49 -3.60
CA PRO A 159 13.72 -17.02 -3.56
C PRO A 159 12.47 -16.36 -4.14
N VAL A 160 12.22 -15.09 -3.77
CA VAL A 160 11.12 -14.31 -4.34
C VAL A 160 11.35 -14.18 -5.85
N PRO A 161 10.37 -14.49 -6.71
CA PRO A 161 10.56 -14.35 -8.15
C PRO A 161 10.81 -12.89 -8.56
N GLY A 162 11.79 -12.63 -9.43
CA GLY A 162 12.15 -11.26 -9.83
C GLY A 162 11.00 -10.45 -10.45
N GLY A 163 10.03 -11.11 -11.09
CA GLY A 163 8.81 -10.47 -11.58
C GLY A 163 7.86 -9.99 -10.47
N VAL A 164 7.90 -10.62 -9.29
CA VAL A 164 7.20 -10.19 -8.08
C VAL A 164 7.93 -9.01 -7.45
N GLU A 165 9.26 -9.07 -7.32
CA GLU A 165 10.07 -7.96 -6.76
C GLU A 165 9.94 -6.70 -7.61
N THR A 166 10.09 -6.83 -8.92
CA THR A 166 9.90 -5.74 -9.89
C THR A 166 8.46 -5.22 -9.86
N GLY A 167 7.47 -6.10 -9.72
CA GLY A 167 6.07 -5.74 -9.60
C GLY A 167 5.81 -4.90 -8.35
N ILE A 168 6.31 -5.35 -7.19
CA ILE A 168 6.23 -4.62 -5.92
C ILE A 168 6.86 -3.23 -6.06
N ALA A 169 8.05 -3.11 -6.64
CA ALA A 169 8.72 -1.82 -6.81
C ALA A 169 7.89 -0.83 -7.66
N ARG A 170 7.33 -1.28 -8.78
CA ARG A 170 6.45 -0.47 -9.63
C ARG A 170 5.18 -0.04 -8.91
N LEU A 171 4.59 -0.93 -8.12
CA LEU A 171 3.40 -0.63 -7.31
C LEU A 171 3.74 0.35 -6.17
N ILE A 172 4.92 0.26 -5.54
CA ILE A 172 5.39 1.25 -4.55
C ILE A 172 5.51 2.63 -5.19
N ILE A 173 6.05 2.72 -6.40
CA ILE A 173 6.11 3.98 -7.15
C ILE A 173 4.70 4.52 -7.43
N ALA A 174 3.79 3.67 -7.90
CA ALA A 174 2.43 4.05 -8.23
C ALA A 174 1.55 4.39 -7.02
N VAL A 175 1.94 4.01 -5.81
CA VAL A 175 1.17 4.23 -4.58
C VAL A 175 1.92 5.19 -3.64
N ASN A 176 3.02 4.74 -3.04
CA ASN A 176 3.75 5.47 -2.02
C ASN A 176 4.40 6.73 -2.60
N GLU A 177 5.11 6.62 -3.73
CA GLU A 177 5.77 7.78 -4.33
C GLU A 177 4.76 8.76 -4.95
N ALA A 178 3.64 8.25 -5.47
CA ALA A 178 2.53 9.10 -5.90
C ALA A 178 1.89 9.87 -4.73
N VAL A 179 1.75 9.27 -3.54
CA VAL A 179 1.32 10.00 -2.34
C VAL A 179 2.31 11.11 -1.98
N ARG A 180 3.61 10.84 -2.12
CA ARG A 180 4.68 11.79 -1.81
C ARG A 180 4.82 12.91 -2.84
N SER A 181 4.49 12.67 -4.11
CA SER A 181 4.68 13.66 -5.19
C SER A 181 3.57 13.72 -6.24
N ASN A 182 3.10 14.94 -6.52
CA ASN A 182 2.21 15.31 -7.62
C ASN A 182 2.82 15.06 -8.99
N THR A 183 4.14 15.16 -9.13
CA THR A 183 4.82 14.84 -10.40
C THR A 183 4.68 13.34 -10.69
N ILE A 184 4.94 12.50 -9.69
CA ILE A 184 4.84 11.04 -9.83
C ILE A 184 3.37 10.61 -10.00
N LYS A 185 2.46 11.16 -9.19
CA LYS A 185 1.01 10.96 -9.35
C LYS A 185 0.55 11.31 -10.77
N GLY A 186 0.87 12.51 -11.26
CA GLY A 186 0.48 12.95 -12.61
C GLY A 186 1.08 12.09 -13.72
N GLY A 187 2.33 11.67 -13.57
CA GLY A 187 3.01 10.77 -14.49
C GLY A 187 2.33 9.40 -14.59
N ILE A 188 2.03 8.78 -13.44
CA ILE A 188 1.30 7.51 -13.40
C ILE A 188 -0.13 7.68 -13.93
N GLY A 189 -0.87 8.70 -13.46
CA GLY A 189 -2.22 8.99 -13.95
C GLY A 189 -2.29 9.18 -15.46
N GLY A 190 -1.25 9.80 -16.05
CA GLY A 190 -1.13 10.02 -17.49
C GLY A 190 -0.97 8.75 -18.34
N VAL A 191 -0.43 7.66 -17.77
CA VAL A 191 -0.30 6.38 -18.51
C VAL A 191 -1.52 5.48 -18.39
N LEU A 192 -2.39 5.69 -17.39
CA LEU A 192 -3.56 4.84 -17.17
C LEU A 192 -4.57 5.01 -18.32
N GLY A 193 -4.85 3.90 -19.02
CA GLY A 193 -5.73 3.89 -20.19
C GLY A 193 -5.10 4.41 -21.49
N ASN A 194 -3.78 4.68 -21.50
CA ASN A 194 -3.04 5.19 -22.65
C ASN A 194 -1.86 4.26 -23.00
N ASN A 195 -1.38 4.32 -24.26
CA ASN A 195 -0.22 3.55 -24.73
C ASN A 195 1.14 4.19 -24.37
N GLY A 196 1.16 5.17 -23.46
CA GLY A 196 2.35 5.87 -23.04
C GLY A 196 3.08 5.16 -21.90
N GLY A 197 4.30 5.61 -21.64
CA GLY A 197 5.09 5.20 -20.47
C GLY A 197 5.57 6.40 -19.68
N TYR A 198 5.68 6.24 -18.36
CA TYR A 198 6.17 7.25 -17.44
C TYR A 198 7.50 6.82 -16.83
N VAL A 199 8.55 7.62 -17.00
CA VAL A 199 9.85 7.38 -16.37
C VAL A 199 9.88 8.13 -15.04
N PRO A 200 10.01 7.44 -13.89
CA PRO A 200 10.08 8.10 -12.59
C PRO A 200 11.34 8.96 -12.44
N ASP A 201 11.19 10.16 -11.88
CA ASP A 201 12.32 11.01 -11.47
C ASP A 201 12.97 10.44 -10.20
N TRP A 202 14.07 9.71 -10.38
CA TRP A 202 14.81 9.08 -9.29
C TRP A 202 15.44 10.07 -8.32
N ASN A 203 15.85 11.25 -8.77
CA ASN A 203 16.37 12.27 -7.86
C ASN A 203 15.27 12.72 -6.91
N ARG A 204 14.05 12.86 -7.40
CA ARG A 204 12.90 13.20 -6.57
C ARG A 204 12.52 12.09 -5.58
N ILE A 205 12.55 10.83 -6.01
CA ILE A 205 12.28 9.68 -5.13
C ILE A 205 13.30 9.62 -3.99
N HIS A 206 14.60 9.73 -4.30
CA HIS A 206 15.66 9.66 -3.28
C HIS A 206 15.68 10.88 -2.36
N ASN A 207 15.27 12.06 -2.85
CA ASN A 207 15.33 13.31 -2.09
C ASN A 207 14.00 13.70 -1.42
N TRP A 208 13.06 12.77 -1.23
CA TRP A 208 11.76 13.09 -0.64
C TRP A 208 11.87 13.71 0.76
N GLY A 209 12.81 13.26 1.58
CA GLY A 209 13.14 13.87 2.87
C GLY A 209 12.09 13.70 3.99
N GLY A 210 10.97 13.03 3.75
CA GLY A 210 10.05 12.59 4.81
C GLY A 210 8.98 13.59 5.28
N HIS A 211 8.96 14.81 4.75
CA HIS A 211 8.16 15.92 5.29
C HIS A 211 7.15 16.55 4.32
N VAL A 212 7.06 16.04 3.09
CA VAL A 212 6.20 16.64 2.05
C VAL A 212 5.20 15.63 1.50
N LEU A 213 3.98 16.08 1.21
CA LEU A 213 2.98 15.28 0.49
C LEU A 213 2.43 16.10 -0.69
N GLY A 214 2.65 15.59 -1.91
CA GLY A 214 2.23 16.23 -3.14
C GLY A 214 3.30 17.18 -3.70
#